data_AF-A0A833J7J3-F1
#
_entry.id   AF-A0A833J7J3-F1
#
_cell.length_a   1.000
_cell.length_b   1.000
_cell.length_c   1.000
_cell.angle_alpha   90.00
_cell.angle_beta   90.00
_cell.angle_gamma   90.00
#
_symmetry.space_group_name_H-M   'P 1'
#
loop_
_entity.id
_entity.type
_entity.pdbx_description
1 polymer ?
#
loop_
_entity_poly.entity_id
_entity_poly.type
_entity_poly.pdbx_seq_one_letter_code
_entity_poly.pdbx_strand_id
1 'polypeptide(L)'
;MPDPSEPRGEPTPSVSSKPNSKTIRKRAPDARRLRVQLRIHIERQIARFDAALDAEPPPAGFDSGKVLRDLGGLKNLLDDMKGPNRAAGKGETDGTTGQPSLSVADLVALRADIARRYAAFAAAEPDDGVLDPPLDGASAPA
;
A
#
# COMPACT_ATOMS: atom_id res chain seq x y z
N MET A 1 8.26 21.39 81.25
CA MET A 1 8.83 20.03 81.31
C MET A 1 7.88 19.12 80.53
N PRO A 2 8.26 18.64 79.34
CA PRO A 2 9.42 17.75 79.14
C PRO A 2 10.44 18.20 78.06
N ASP A 3 11.69 17.81 78.28
CA ASP A 3 12.85 17.69 77.36
C ASP A 3 12.86 16.24 76.79
N PRO A 4 13.83 15.72 75.99
CA PRO A 4 14.90 16.29 75.14
C PRO A 4 15.00 15.58 73.75
N SER A 5 16.00 15.91 72.91
CA SER A 5 16.86 14.96 72.12
C SER A 5 17.27 15.52 70.75
N GLU A 6 18.56 15.86 70.60
CA GLU A 6 19.26 15.84 69.31
C GLU A 6 19.33 14.39 68.77
N PRO A 7 19.55 14.16 67.46
CA PRO A 7 20.94 13.99 67.04
C PRO A 7 21.26 14.41 65.57
N ARG A 8 22.46 14.98 65.42
CA ARG A 8 23.52 14.50 64.50
C ARG A 8 23.19 14.37 63.00
N GLY A 9 23.88 15.17 62.19
CA GLY A 9 24.18 14.81 60.81
C GLY A 9 24.48 15.99 59.91
N GLU A 10 25.59 16.70 60.13
CA GLU A 10 26.14 17.56 59.08
C GLU A 10 26.50 16.68 57.84
N PRO A 11 25.99 17.04 56.65
CA PRO A 11 26.16 16.24 55.45
C PRO A 11 27.54 16.46 54.83
N THR A 12 28.23 15.36 54.51
CA THR A 12 29.42 15.38 53.66
C THR A 12 29.09 15.95 52.27
N PRO A 13 30.04 16.66 51.62
CA PRO A 13 29.78 17.40 50.40
C PRO A 13 29.49 16.45 49.23
N SER A 14 28.39 16.77 48.56
CA SER A 14 27.80 16.15 47.40
C SER A 14 28.82 15.76 46.32
N VAL A 15 28.96 14.45 46.09
CA VAL A 15 29.62 13.95 44.89
C VAL A 15 28.72 14.25 43.70
N SER A 16 29.16 15.24 42.92
CA SER A 16 28.79 15.57 41.54
C SER A 16 27.84 14.57 40.87
N SER A 17 26.55 14.89 40.91
CA SER A 17 25.53 14.24 40.08
C SER A 17 25.72 14.71 38.65
N LYS A 18 26.44 13.94 37.83
CA LYS A 18 26.34 14.07 36.37
C LYS A 18 24.94 13.60 35.95
N PRO A 19 24.07 14.45 35.38
CA PRO A 19 22.86 13.97 34.75
C PRO A 19 23.30 13.22 33.49
N ASN A 20 23.32 11.89 33.56
CA ASN A 20 23.46 11.05 32.38
C ASN A 20 22.23 11.32 31.51
N SER A 21 22.38 12.18 30.51
CA SER A 21 21.42 12.44 29.45
C SER A 21 21.28 11.17 28.62
N LYS A 22 20.55 10.18 29.17
CA LYS A 22 20.03 9.05 28.41
C LYS A 22 19.09 9.64 27.37
N THR A 23 19.63 9.89 26.18
CA THR A 23 18.88 10.12 24.95
C THR A 23 17.82 9.03 24.84
N ILE A 24 16.59 9.36 25.19
CA ILE A 24 15.41 8.55 24.92
C ILE A 24 15.26 8.59 23.41
N ARG A 25 15.93 7.67 22.71
CA ARG A 25 15.66 7.40 21.31
C ARG A 25 14.20 6.98 21.25
N LYS A 26 13.32 7.85 20.75
CA LYS A 26 11.93 7.53 20.45
C LYS A 26 11.95 6.34 19.49
N ARG A 27 11.76 5.13 20.02
CA ARG A 27 11.60 3.92 19.20
C ARG A 27 10.43 4.19 18.26
N ALA A 28 10.67 4.08 16.96
CA ALA A 28 9.60 4.13 15.98
C ALA A 28 8.51 3.12 16.38
N PRO A 29 7.23 3.48 16.26
CA PRO A 29 6.14 2.58 16.63
C PRO A 29 6.23 1.28 15.84
N ASP A 30 6.15 0.16 16.57
CA ASP A 30 6.18 -1.18 16.00
C ASP A 30 5.07 -1.34 14.95
N ALA A 31 5.43 -1.74 13.73
CA ALA A 31 4.50 -1.94 12.63
C ALA A 31 3.37 -2.92 12.97
N ARG A 32 3.60 -3.88 13.87
CA ARG A 32 2.55 -4.77 14.38
C ARG A 32 1.55 -4.00 15.25
N ARG A 33 2.02 -3.10 16.10
CA ARG A 33 1.16 -2.24 16.93
C ARG A 33 0.34 -1.27 16.08
N LEU A 34 0.95 -0.68 15.05
CA LEU A 34 0.24 0.20 14.11
C LEU A 34 -0.87 -0.54 13.38
N ARG A 35 -0.63 -1.78 12.92
CA ARG A 35 -1.66 -2.61 12.27
C ARG A 35 -2.84 -2.90 13.20
N VAL A 36 -2.56 -3.22 14.47
CA VAL A 36 -3.62 -3.43 15.47
C VAL A 36 -4.41 -2.15 15.73
N GLN A 37 -3.74 -1.00 15.88
CA GLN A 37 -4.39 0.28 16.10
C GLN A 37 -5.26 0.69 14.91
N LEU A 38 -4.77 0.50 13.69
CA LEU A 38 -5.51 0.77 12.45
C LEU A 38 -6.78 -0.09 12.38
N ARG A 39 -6.66 -1.40 12.63
CA ARG A 39 -7.81 -2.31 12.66
C ARG A 39 -8.89 -1.82 13.61
N ILE A 40 -8.50 -1.52 14.86
CA ILE A 40 -9.43 -1.03 15.87
C ILE A 40 -10.08 0.29 15.44
N HIS A 41 -9.33 1.18 14.78
CA HIS A 41 -9.87 2.45 14.28
C HIS A 41 -10.91 2.23 13.18
N ILE A 42 -10.62 1.35 12.23
CA ILE A 42 -11.55 1.00 11.15
C ILE A 42 -12.83 0.37 11.73
N GLU A 43 -12.71 -0.57 12.66
CA GLU A 43 -13.87 -1.19 13.33
C GLU A 43 -14.75 -0.13 14.02
N ARG A 44 -14.14 0.87 14.68
CA ARG A 44 -14.88 2.00 15.27
C ARG A 44 -15.55 2.90 14.24
N GLN A 45 -14.92 3.13 13.08
CA GLN A 45 -15.52 3.93 12.02
C GLN A 45 -16.72 3.22 11.39
N ILE A 46 -16.61 1.91 11.15
CA ILE A 46 -17.72 1.08 10.66
C ILE A 46 -18.90 1.19 11.61
N ALA A 47 -18.69 0.99 12.92
CA ALA A 47 -19.76 1.09 13.91
C ALA A 47 -20.45 2.47 13.94
N ARG A 48 -19.71 3.56 13.68
CA ARG A 48 -20.30 4.91 13.60
C ARG A 48 -21.13 5.10 12.35
N PHE A 49 -20.69 4.57 11.21
CA PHE A 49 -21.46 4.63 9.98
C PHE A 49 -22.71 3.76 10.06
N ASP A 50 -22.61 2.56 10.63
CA ASP A 50 -23.76 1.68 10.88
C ASP A 50 -24.78 2.40 11.79
N ALA A 51 -24.34 3.01 12.89
CA ALA A 51 -25.22 3.79 13.76
C ALA A 51 -25.84 5.02 13.07
N ALA A 52 -25.14 5.65 12.13
CA ALA A 52 -25.67 6.76 11.36
C ALA A 52 -26.69 6.33 10.30
N LEU A 53 -26.55 5.11 9.76
CA LEU A 53 -27.53 4.50 8.85
C LEU A 53 -28.82 4.10 9.59
N ASP A 54 -28.69 3.66 10.84
CA ASP A 54 -29.82 3.27 11.68
C ASP A 54 -30.52 4.47 12.35
N ALA A 55 -29.98 5.69 12.22
CA ALA A 55 -30.51 6.88 12.87
C ALA A 55 -31.75 7.44 12.15
N GLU A 56 -32.81 7.68 12.93
CA GLU A 56 -34.06 8.32 12.49
C GLU A 56 -34.34 9.54 13.40
N PRO A 57 -34.41 10.78 12.86
CA PRO A 57 -34.16 11.15 11.47
C PRO A 57 -32.67 11.07 11.11
N PRO A 58 -32.33 10.86 9.83
CA PRO A 58 -30.94 10.86 9.37
C PRO A 58 -30.22 12.17 9.71
N PRO A 59 -28.90 12.14 10.00
CA PRO A 59 -28.14 13.36 10.28
C PRO A 59 -28.15 14.31 9.09
N ALA A 60 -28.06 15.61 9.36
CA ALA A 60 -28.08 16.64 8.32
C ALA A 60 -26.94 16.44 7.30
N GLY A 61 -27.28 16.42 6.01
CA GLY A 61 -26.30 16.21 4.94
C GLY A 61 -25.81 14.76 4.80
N PHE A 62 -26.55 13.79 5.34
CA PHE A 62 -26.21 12.37 5.24
C PHE A 62 -26.44 11.82 3.82
N ASP A 63 -25.35 11.49 3.13
CA ASP A 63 -25.36 10.77 1.85
C ASP A 63 -25.20 9.27 2.13
N SER A 64 -26.32 8.56 2.21
CA SER A 64 -26.35 7.11 2.47
C SER A 64 -25.62 6.31 1.39
N GLY A 65 -25.66 6.76 0.12
CA GLY A 65 -24.97 6.10 -0.99
C GLY A 65 -23.45 6.17 -0.84
N LYS A 66 -22.92 7.35 -0.46
CA LYS A 66 -21.50 7.50 -0.13
C LYS A 66 -21.11 6.65 1.08
N VAL A 67 -21.92 6.65 2.15
CA VAL A 67 -21.63 5.88 3.37
C VAL A 67 -21.59 4.37 3.10
N LEU A 68 -22.51 3.84 2.29
CA LEU A 68 -22.50 2.42 1.91
C LEU A 68 -21.27 2.05 1.07
N ARG A 69 -20.84 2.94 0.17
CA ARG A 69 -19.59 2.75 -0.59
C ARG A 69 -18.38 2.73 0.34
N ASP A 70 -18.29 3.69 1.25
CA ASP A 70 -17.19 3.80 2.22
C ASP A 70 -17.17 2.59 3.16
N LEU A 71 -18.33 2.14 3.65
CA LEU A 71 -18.48 0.92 4.46
C LEU A 71 -17.99 -0.33 3.72
N GLY A 72 -18.33 -0.48 2.43
CA GLY A 72 -17.82 -1.57 1.60
C GLY A 72 -16.30 -1.56 1.49
N GLY A 73 -15.71 -0.38 1.25
CA GLY A 73 -14.26 -0.20 1.19
C GLY A 73 -13.55 -0.54 2.51
N LEU A 74 -14.10 -0.11 3.65
CA LEU A 74 -13.54 -0.38 4.97
C LEU A 74 -13.62 -1.88 5.35
N LYS A 75 -14.71 -2.57 4.99
CA LYS A 75 -14.84 -4.02 5.22
C LYS A 75 -13.83 -4.81 4.38
N ASN A 76 -13.66 -4.47 3.11
CA ASN A 76 -12.65 -5.07 2.24
C ASN A 76 -11.23 -4.86 2.80
N LEU A 77 -10.91 -3.65 3.30
CA LEU A 77 -9.62 -3.37 3.91
C LEU A 77 -9.36 -4.23 5.17
N LEU A 78 -10.38 -4.47 6.00
CA LEU A 78 -10.24 -5.37 7.15
C LEU A 78 -9.97 -6.82 6.73
N ASP A 79 -10.57 -7.27 5.63
CA ASP A 79 -10.37 -8.62 5.12
C ASP A 79 -8.99 -8.80 4.49
N ASP A 80 -8.50 -7.79 3.76
CA ASP A 80 -7.13 -7.75 3.24
C ASP A 80 -6.08 -7.82 4.36
N MET A 81 -6.36 -7.18 5.51
CA MET A 81 -5.49 -7.23 6.69
C MET A 81 -5.50 -8.59 7.40
N LYS A 82 -6.54 -9.42 7.23
CA LYS A 82 -6.62 -10.79 7.78
C LYS A 82 -5.93 -11.82 6.88
N GLY A 83 -5.92 -11.58 5.57
CA GLY A 83 -5.24 -12.45 4.61
C GLY A 83 -3.72 -12.49 4.80
N PRO A 84 -3.03 -13.56 4.37
CA PRO A 84 -1.58 -13.61 4.36
C PRO A 84 -1.06 -12.55 3.39
N ASN A 85 -0.79 -11.35 3.92
CA ASN A 85 -0.09 -10.21 3.31
C ASN A 85 -0.04 -10.28 1.77
N ARG A 86 -1.19 -10.16 1.09
CA ARG A 86 -1.28 -10.05 -0.38
C ARG A 86 -0.72 -8.72 -0.90
N ALA A 87 -0.13 -7.91 -0.01
CA ALA A 87 0.57 -6.66 -0.28
C ALA A 87 1.96 -6.86 -0.94
N ALA A 88 2.06 -7.82 -1.87
CA ALA A 88 3.15 -7.92 -2.83
C ALA A 88 2.65 -7.97 -4.29
N GLY A 89 1.35 -7.76 -4.54
CA GLY A 89 0.86 -7.69 -5.91
C GLY A 89 -0.58 -7.22 -6.02
N LYS A 90 -0.76 -6.18 -6.84
CA LYS A 90 -2.02 -5.68 -7.42
C LYS A 90 -2.83 -4.70 -6.58
N GLY A 91 -2.45 -3.43 -6.70
CA GLY A 91 -3.45 -2.44 -7.08
C GLY A 91 -3.87 -2.63 -8.55
N GLU A 92 -4.95 -1.93 -8.90
CA GLU A 92 -5.48 -1.76 -10.26
C GLU A 92 -6.51 -2.80 -10.74
N THR A 93 -7.77 -2.34 -10.67
CA THR A 93 -8.85 -2.42 -11.66
C THR A 93 -9.05 -3.71 -12.45
N ASP A 94 -10.30 -4.17 -12.35
CA ASP A 94 -11.14 -4.60 -13.48
C ASP A 94 -10.79 -5.90 -14.22
N GLY A 95 -11.84 -6.69 -14.48
CA GLY A 95 -11.87 -7.72 -15.53
C GLY A 95 -10.93 -8.92 -15.41
N THR A 96 -11.50 -10.08 -15.07
CA THR A 96 -11.26 -11.37 -15.79
C THR A 96 -9.89 -11.57 -16.46
N THR A 97 -8.87 -12.00 -15.72
CA THR A 97 -8.03 -13.17 -16.02
C THR A 97 -6.99 -13.32 -14.92
N GLY A 98 -7.17 -14.32 -14.06
CA GLY A 98 -6.08 -14.80 -13.23
C GLY A 98 -4.99 -15.31 -14.17
N GLN A 99 -3.93 -14.53 -14.37
CA GLN A 99 -2.75 -14.99 -15.07
C GLN A 99 -2.24 -16.24 -14.35
N PRO A 100 -2.20 -17.41 -15.01
CA PRO A 100 -1.61 -18.58 -14.40
C PRO A 100 -0.14 -18.26 -14.13
N SER A 101 0.30 -18.44 -12.89
CA SER A 101 1.73 -18.33 -12.57
C SER A 101 2.46 -19.43 -13.32
N LEU A 102 3.05 -19.10 -14.46
CA LEU A 102 3.84 -20.02 -15.27
C LEU A 102 4.99 -20.55 -14.42
N SER A 103 5.17 -21.88 -14.44
CA SER A 103 6.32 -22.49 -13.78
C SER A 103 7.61 -22.06 -14.49
N VAL A 104 8.77 -22.21 -13.83
CA VAL A 104 10.07 -21.91 -14.45
C VAL A 104 10.26 -22.72 -15.74
N ALA A 105 9.76 -23.96 -15.79
CA ALA A 105 9.79 -24.80 -16.99
C ALA A 105 8.96 -24.20 -18.13
N ASP A 106 7.76 -23.68 -17.84
CA ASP A 106 6.90 -23.04 -18.84
C ASP A 106 7.53 -21.76 -19.40
N LEU A 107 8.22 -20.99 -18.57
CA LEU A 107 8.95 -19.80 -19.00
C LEU A 107 10.11 -20.14 -19.94
N VAL A 108 10.84 -21.23 -19.66
CA VAL A 108 11.91 -21.72 -20.54
C VAL A 108 11.33 -22.20 -21.87
N ALA A 109 10.22 -22.93 -21.85
CA ALA A 109 9.53 -23.40 -23.05
C ALA A 109 9.03 -22.22 -23.91
N LEU A 110 8.43 -21.20 -23.27
CA LEU A 110 7.98 -19.98 -23.94
C LEU A 110 9.15 -19.22 -24.55
N ARG A 111 10.27 -19.11 -23.85
CA ARG A 111 11.48 -18.45 -24.36
C ARG A 111 12.05 -19.16 -25.59
N ALA A 112 12.09 -20.49 -25.57
CA ALA A 112 12.52 -21.28 -26.72
C ALA A 112 11.57 -21.13 -27.91
N ASP A 113 10.26 -21.06 -27.66
CA ASP A 113 9.27 -20.86 -28.71
C ASP A 113 9.37 -19.49 -29.38
N ILE A 114 9.54 -18.44 -28.58
CA ILE A 114 9.79 -17.08 -29.09
C ILE A 114 11.07 -17.07 -29.93
N ALA A 115 12.16 -17.65 -29.45
CA ALA A 115 13.43 -17.69 -30.19
C ALA A 115 13.28 -18.39 -31.56
N ARG A 116 12.53 -19.49 -31.64
CA ARG A 116 12.25 -20.17 -32.93
C ARG A 116 11.47 -19.28 -33.89
N ARG A 117 10.42 -18.61 -33.42
CA ARG A 117 9.61 -17.71 -34.24
C ARG A 117 10.43 -16.54 -34.78
N TYR A 118 11.30 -15.97 -33.95
CA TYR A 118 12.22 -14.92 -34.37
C TYR A 118 13.27 -15.41 -35.37
N ALA A 119 13.82 -16.62 -35.18
CA ALA A 119 14.76 -17.19 -36.14
C ALA A 119 14.10 -17.45 -37.50
N ALA A 120 12.86 -17.94 -37.51
CA ALA A 120 12.08 -18.13 -38.74
C ALA A 120 11.78 -16.79 -39.44
N PHE A 121 11.45 -15.75 -38.67
CA PHE A 121 11.25 -14.39 -39.20
C PHE A 121 12.54 -13.80 -39.77
N ALA A 122 13.67 -13.91 -39.06
CA ALA A 122 14.96 -13.40 -39.50
C ALA A 122 15.53 -14.14 -40.72
N ALA A 123 15.18 -15.42 -40.89
CA ALA A 123 15.53 -16.18 -42.08
C ALA A 123 14.65 -15.85 -43.30
N ALA A 124 13.53 -15.15 -43.10
CA ALA A 124 12.59 -14.74 -44.13
C ALA A 124 12.88 -13.32 -44.65
N GLU A 125 14.16 -12.97 -44.86
CA GLU A 125 14.58 -11.68 -45.44
C GLU A 125 13.67 -11.26 -46.61
N PRO A 126 13.13 -10.02 -46.62
CA PRO A 126 12.35 -9.50 -47.72
C PRO A 126 13.27 -9.26 -48.92
N ASP A 127 13.22 -10.14 -49.91
CA ASP A 127 13.67 -9.85 -51.27
C ASP A 127 12.66 -8.89 -51.91
N ASP A 128 12.69 -7.61 -51.52
CA ASP A 128 12.00 -6.55 -52.24
C ASP A 128 12.87 -5.29 -52.19
N GLY A 129 13.75 -5.22 -53.19
CA GLY A 129 14.51 -4.03 -53.50
C GLY A 129 13.61 -2.85 -53.89
N VAL A 130 14.11 -1.68 -53.52
CA VAL A 130 13.95 -0.38 -54.21
C VAL A 130 12.62 0.35 -54.03
N LEU A 131 12.74 1.41 -53.22
CA LEU A 131 11.89 2.60 -53.15
C LEU A 131 11.72 3.25 -54.52
N ASP A 132 10.48 3.57 -54.91
CA ASP A 132 10.15 4.87 -55.54
C ASP A 132 8.62 5.08 -55.58
N PRO A 133 8.07 6.09 -54.87
CA PRO A 133 6.81 6.69 -55.26
C PRO A 133 7.07 7.80 -56.31
N PRO A 134 6.39 7.81 -57.47
CA PRO A 134 6.53 8.92 -58.42
C PRO A 134 5.93 10.20 -57.82
N LEU A 135 6.77 11.25 -57.80
CA LEU A 135 6.45 12.61 -57.37
C LEU A 135 5.38 13.26 -58.26
N ASP A 136 4.51 14.00 -57.57
CA ASP A 136 3.61 15.06 -58.02
C ASP A 136 3.72 15.57 -59.47
N GLY A 137 2.58 15.63 -60.16
CA GLY A 137 2.47 16.39 -61.39
C GLY A 137 1.14 16.29 -62.12
N ALA A 138 0.04 16.77 -61.53
CA ALA A 138 -1.15 17.11 -62.32
C ALA A 138 -1.86 18.37 -61.77
N SER A 139 -1.44 19.49 -62.35
CA SER A 139 -2.02 20.83 -62.44
C SER A 139 -3.48 21.04 -62.01
N ALA A 140 -3.68 22.14 -61.30
CA ALA A 140 -4.94 22.72 -60.84
C ALA A 140 -5.88 23.19 -61.99
N PRO A 141 -7.18 23.37 -61.71
CA PRO A 141 -8.21 23.70 -62.69
C PRO A 141 -8.33 25.22 -62.97
N ALA A 142 -8.67 25.56 -64.21
CA ALA A 142 -9.30 26.82 -64.60
C ALA A 142 -10.24 26.57 -65.78
#